data_AF-A0AA47MZ36-F1
#
_entry.id   AF-A0AA47MZ36-F1
#
_cell.length_a   1.000
_cell.length_b   1.000
_cell.length_c   1.000
_cell.angle_alpha   90.00
_cell.angle_beta   90.00
_cell.angle_gamma   90.00
#
_symmetry.space_group_name_H-M   'P 1'
#
loop_
_entity.id
_entity.type
_entity.pdbx_description
1 polymer ?
#
loop_
_entity_poly.entity_id
_entity_poly.type
_entity_poly.pdbx_seq_one_letter_code
_entity_poly.pdbx_strand_id
1 'polypeptide(L)'
;MEESLPAEGSPPMEESLPAEGSPPMEESLPAFSFLAQLFQCSSSCVTNVLLTFIHVLHELWFKDIMTTVPSREKNLTSLPSSFQMYRNCRMIIDCTDVEIATPSSMDLQKHTYSKYRGMHSFKILLGVAPNAVITYCSKLYPGSVSDKAIVTKSGILEVFRSGDLILADKGFLIRDIVPEGVSVNIPPFLNHGRLTKSEVKLTKDIARTRIHVERANARLKEFKILRFIPHTLRSNADIVVQLCCALVNLQNPLSKEVAVNLDN
;
A
#
# COMPACT_ATOMS: atom_id res chain seq x y z
N MET A 1 -11.96 44.69 2.07
CA MET A 1 -10.65 44.38 2.67
C MET A 1 -10.75 42.95 3.17
N GLU A 2 -10.19 41.99 2.43
CA GLU A 2 -10.15 40.59 2.85
C GLU A 2 -9.08 40.43 3.93
N GLU A 3 -9.52 40.01 5.12
CA GLU A 3 -8.62 39.59 6.19
C GLU A 3 -7.91 38.29 5.80
N SER A 4 -6.61 38.42 5.53
CA SER A 4 -5.69 37.31 5.45
C SER A 4 -5.44 36.75 6.85
N LEU A 5 -5.82 35.50 7.07
CA LEU A 5 -5.48 34.80 8.32
C LEU A 5 -4.03 34.32 8.24
N PRO A 6 -3.20 34.52 9.29
CA PRO A 6 -1.90 33.89 9.37
C PRO A 6 -2.07 32.38 9.46
N ALA A 7 -1.24 31.65 8.72
CA ALA A 7 -1.12 30.21 8.91
C ALA A 7 -0.55 29.99 10.31
N GLU A 8 -1.27 29.23 11.15
CA GLU A 8 -0.65 28.64 12.33
C GLU A 8 0.60 27.90 11.85
N GLY A 9 1.73 28.26 12.44
CA GLY A 9 3.03 27.73 12.07
C GLY A 9 2.96 26.22 12.05
N SER A 10 3.43 25.64 10.95
CA SER A 10 3.72 24.22 10.88
C SER A 10 4.49 23.84 12.14
N PRO A 11 4.16 22.72 12.82
CA PRO A 11 5.09 22.17 13.78
C PRO A 11 6.45 22.01 13.07
N PRO A 12 7.57 22.24 13.77
CA PRO A 12 8.89 22.14 13.17
C PRO A 12 8.99 20.81 12.43
N MET A 13 9.57 20.83 11.23
CA MET A 13 9.93 19.58 10.55
C MET A 13 10.71 18.77 11.56
N GLU A 14 10.17 17.62 11.94
CA GLU A 14 10.90 16.63 12.71
C GLU A 14 12.18 16.35 11.93
N GLU A 15 13.27 16.89 12.47
CA GLU A 15 14.62 16.53 12.16
C GLU A 15 14.65 15.00 12.23
N SER A 16 14.87 14.36 11.09
CA SER A 16 14.92 12.91 10.99
C SER A 16 16.01 12.44 11.95
N LEU A 17 15.58 11.95 13.12
CA LEU A 17 16.44 11.29 14.08
C LEU A 17 17.26 10.23 13.30
N PRO A 18 18.58 10.15 13.51
CA PRO A 18 19.36 9.08 12.92
C PRO A 18 18.69 7.76 13.30
N ALA A 19 18.48 6.90 12.30
CA ALA A 19 17.90 5.58 12.49
C ALA A 19 18.63 4.89 13.64
N GLU A 20 17.99 4.80 14.81
CA GLU A 20 18.43 3.88 15.85
C GLU A 20 18.50 2.51 15.19
N GLY A 21 19.69 1.89 15.30
CA GLY A 21 19.99 0.64 14.62
C GLY A 21 18.84 -0.34 14.79
N SER A 22 18.32 -0.80 13.65
CA SER A 22 17.36 -1.90 13.57
C SER A 22 17.78 -3.00 14.55
N PRO A 23 16.88 -3.45 15.45
CA PRO A 23 17.21 -4.47 16.43
C PRO A 23 17.73 -5.73 15.71
N PRO A 24 18.71 -6.44 16.28
CA PRO A 24 19.31 -7.59 15.61
C PRO A 24 18.25 -8.64 15.26
N MET A 25 18.34 -9.12 14.02
CA MET A 25 17.58 -10.22 13.44
C MET A 25 17.61 -11.46 14.34
N GLU A 26 16.57 -11.72 15.14
CA GLU A 26 16.42 -13.06 15.75
C GLU A 26 15.00 -13.49 16.15
N GLU A 27 13.94 -12.70 15.91
CA GLU A 27 12.59 -13.08 16.38
C GLU A 27 11.78 -13.99 15.44
N SER A 28 12.27 -14.36 14.26
CA SER A 28 11.54 -15.28 13.35
C SER A 28 11.95 -16.76 13.48
N LEU A 29 13.15 -17.04 14.01
CA LEU A 29 13.65 -18.39 14.29
C LEU A 29 12.98 -19.12 15.49
N PRO A 30 12.50 -18.43 16.56
CA PRO A 30 11.88 -19.08 17.71
C PRO A 30 10.55 -19.77 17.39
N ALA A 31 9.77 -19.24 16.43
CA ALA A 31 8.43 -19.76 16.15
C ALA A 31 8.45 -21.15 15.47
N PHE A 32 9.28 -21.35 14.45
CA PHE A 32 9.33 -22.63 13.72
C PHE A 32 9.96 -23.76 14.55
N SER A 33 10.98 -23.42 15.35
CA SER A 33 11.63 -24.37 16.26
C SER A 33 10.70 -24.78 17.40
N PHE A 34 9.96 -23.82 17.98
CA PHE A 34 8.93 -24.09 18.97
C PHE A 34 7.81 -24.99 18.42
N LEU A 35 7.26 -24.67 17.24
CA LEU A 35 6.22 -25.49 16.61
C LEU A 35 6.73 -26.91 16.28
N ALA A 36 7.98 -27.02 15.82
CA ALA A 36 8.60 -28.31 15.53
C ALA A 36 8.70 -29.19 16.79
N GLN A 37 9.09 -28.61 17.93
CA GLN A 37 9.11 -29.30 19.22
C GLN A 37 7.70 -29.69 19.67
N LEU A 38 6.74 -28.76 19.59
CA LEU A 38 5.37 -28.98 20.01
C LEU A 38 4.70 -30.13 19.25
N PHE A 39 4.90 -30.17 17.94
CA PHE A 39 4.32 -31.20 17.05
C PHE A 39 5.25 -32.40 16.81
N GLN A 40 6.39 -32.47 17.51
CA GLN A 40 7.37 -33.55 17.42
C GLN A 40 7.77 -33.88 15.97
N CYS A 41 8.04 -32.84 15.18
CA CYS A 41 8.45 -32.96 13.79
C CYS A 41 9.66 -32.07 13.51
N SER A 42 10.20 -32.13 12.28
CA SER A 42 11.29 -31.24 11.89
C SER A 42 10.78 -29.83 11.61
N SER A 43 11.63 -28.80 11.80
CA SER A 43 11.31 -27.43 11.39
C SER A 43 11.02 -27.33 9.88
N SER A 44 11.63 -28.20 9.08
CA SER A 44 11.30 -28.34 7.65
C SER A 44 9.87 -28.81 7.42
N CYS A 45 9.36 -29.76 8.21
CA CYS A 45 7.97 -30.20 8.14
C CYS A 45 7.02 -29.02 8.42
N VAL A 46 7.24 -28.29 9.52
CA VAL A 46 6.45 -27.10 9.86
C VAL A 46 6.49 -26.06 8.74
N THR A 47 7.68 -25.79 8.19
CA THR A 47 7.86 -24.84 7.08
C THR A 47 7.07 -25.27 5.85
N ASN A 48 7.14 -26.54 5.47
CA ASN A 48 6.42 -27.09 4.32
C ASN A 48 4.90 -26.99 4.51
N VAL A 49 4.40 -27.32 5.70
CA VAL A 49 2.96 -27.18 6.02
C VAL A 49 2.54 -25.72 5.91
N LEU A 50 3.27 -24.80 6.54
CA LEU A 50 2.96 -23.36 6.50
C LEU A 50 2.97 -22.82 5.07
N LEU A 51 4.02 -23.12 4.29
CA LEU A 51 4.09 -22.69 2.89
C LEU A 51 2.96 -23.29 2.06
N THR A 52 2.60 -24.55 2.28
CA THR A 52 1.45 -25.17 1.58
C THR A 52 0.17 -24.39 1.83
N PHE A 53 -0.14 -24.05 3.09
CA PHE A 53 -1.32 -23.25 3.40
C PHE A 53 -1.23 -21.83 2.86
N ILE A 54 -0.07 -21.17 2.89
CA ILE A 54 0.12 -19.85 2.28
C ILE A 54 -0.23 -19.87 0.79
N HIS A 55 0.26 -20.89 0.06
CA HIS A 55 -0.04 -21.03 -1.38
C HIS A 55 -1.52 -21.33 -1.61
N VAL A 56 -2.11 -22.29 -0.88
CA VAL A 56 -3.54 -22.63 -1.02
C VAL A 56 -4.44 -21.41 -0.73
N LEU A 57 -4.18 -20.69 0.36
CA LEU A 57 -4.96 -19.50 0.72
C LEU A 57 -4.73 -18.35 -0.26
N HIS A 58 -3.55 -18.23 -0.85
CA HIS A 58 -3.29 -17.25 -1.90
C HIS A 58 -4.11 -17.53 -3.15
N GLU A 59 -4.20 -18.78 -3.61
CA GLU A 59 -5.08 -19.14 -4.72
C GLU A 59 -6.54 -18.77 -4.39
N LEU A 60 -7.04 -19.21 -3.23
CA LEU A 60 -8.45 -19.03 -2.87
C LEU A 60 -8.85 -17.59 -2.56
N TRP A 61 -8.01 -16.82 -1.86
CA TRP A 61 -8.42 -15.50 -1.36
C TRP A 61 -7.85 -14.35 -2.16
N PHE A 62 -6.67 -14.52 -2.75
CA PHE A 62 -6.10 -13.47 -3.59
C PHE A 62 -6.51 -13.68 -5.05
N LYS A 63 -6.21 -14.84 -5.64
CA LYS A 63 -6.49 -15.05 -7.06
C LYS A 63 -7.98 -15.21 -7.35
N ASP A 64 -8.73 -15.97 -6.56
CA ASP A 64 -10.15 -16.15 -6.89
C ASP A 64 -11.02 -14.94 -6.52
N ILE A 65 -10.73 -14.26 -5.40
CA ILE A 65 -11.59 -13.17 -4.88
C ILE A 65 -11.14 -11.78 -5.36
N MET A 66 -9.84 -11.51 -5.49
CA MET A 66 -9.32 -10.15 -5.77
C MET A 66 -9.00 -9.89 -7.25
N THR A 67 -9.36 -10.76 -8.18
CA THR A 67 -9.00 -10.62 -9.61
C THR A 67 -9.67 -9.47 -10.33
N THR A 68 -10.83 -9.00 -9.86
CA THR A 68 -11.62 -8.00 -10.57
C THR A 68 -11.60 -6.66 -9.85
N VAL A 69 -11.03 -5.64 -10.50
CA VAL A 69 -11.16 -4.27 -10.04
C VAL A 69 -12.59 -3.77 -10.35
N PRO A 70 -13.38 -3.35 -9.34
CA PRO A 70 -14.75 -2.88 -9.54
C PRO A 70 -14.82 -1.73 -10.54
N SER A 71 -15.90 -1.64 -11.33
CA SER A 71 -16.14 -0.49 -12.21
C SER A 71 -16.37 0.80 -11.42
N ARG A 72 -16.24 1.95 -12.09
CA ARG A 72 -16.60 3.24 -11.51
C ARG A 72 -18.06 3.24 -11.03
N GLU A 73 -18.96 2.67 -11.83
CA GLU A 73 -20.39 2.54 -11.50
C GLU A 73 -20.61 1.65 -10.28
N LYS A 74 -19.82 0.58 -10.14
CA LYS A 74 -19.86 -0.27 -8.93
C LYS A 74 -19.35 0.48 -7.70
N ASN A 75 -18.26 1.24 -7.83
CA ASN A 75 -17.75 2.09 -6.74
C ASN A 75 -18.81 3.09 -6.24
N LEU A 76 -19.66 3.62 -7.13
CA LEU A 76 -20.74 4.53 -6.75
C LEU A 76 -21.78 3.89 -5.81
N THR A 77 -21.95 2.56 -5.87
CA THR A 77 -22.94 1.86 -5.01
C THR A 77 -22.54 1.82 -3.54
N SER A 78 -21.26 2.02 -3.22
CA SER A 78 -20.73 2.04 -1.87
C SER A 78 -19.80 3.25 -1.64
N LEU A 79 -20.11 4.40 -2.27
CA LEU A 79 -19.25 5.57 -2.24
C LEU A 79 -19.32 6.28 -0.88
N PRO A 80 -18.19 6.44 -0.16
CA PRO A 80 -18.18 7.17 1.11
C PRO A 80 -18.40 8.67 0.91
N SER A 81 -18.81 9.35 1.99
CA SER A 81 -19.07 10.80 1.99
C SER A 81 -17.83 11.62 1.59
N SER A 82 -16.63 11.14 1.97
CA SER A 82 -15.33 11.75 1.64
C SER A 82 -15.06 11.81 0.13
N PHE A 83 -15.73 10.99 -0.69
CA PHE A 83 -15.56 10.93 -2.13
C PHE A 83 -16.69 11.59 -2.92
N GLN A 84 -17.61 12.33 -2.29
CA GLN A 84 -18.74 12.97 -3.01
C GLN A 84 -18.30 13.98 -4.08
N MET A 85 -17.14 14.63 -3.91
CA MET A 85 -16.56 15.50 -4.95
C MET A 85 -15.70 14.76 -5.97
N TYR A 86 -15.46 13.46 -5.75
CA TYR A 86 -14.61 12.59 -6.56
C TYR A 86 -15.37 11.33 -7.00
N ARG A 87 -16.62 11.50 -7.45
CA ARG A 87 -17.51 10.39 -7.85
C ARG A 87 -16.95 9.54 -9.00
N ASN A 88 -16.07 10.11 -9.81
CA ASN A 88 -15.38 9.40 -10.87
C ASN A 88 -14.05 8.75 -10.42
N CYS A 89 -13.72 8.79 -9.13
CA CYS A 89 -12.54 8.12 -8.58
C CYS A 89 -12.65 6.62 -8.80
N ARG A 90 -11.73 6.08 -9.59
CA ARG A 90 -11.63 4.65 -9.84
C ARG A 90 -10.87 3.95 -8.73
N MET A 91 -9.72 4.50 -8.33
CA MET A 91 -8.93 4.03 -7.20
C MET A 91 -7.93 5.09 -6.74
N ILE A 92 -7.52 4.93 -5.49
CA ILE A 92 -6.36 5.57 -4.89
C ILE A 92 -5.20 4.59 -4.98
N ILE A 93 -4.07 5.02 -5.54
CA ILE A 93 -2.89 4.18 -5.67
C ILE A 93 -1.78 4.67 -4.75
N ASP A 94 -1.05 3.73 -4.15
CA ASP A 94 0.13 4.03 -3.36
C ASP A 94 1.14 2.88 -3.38
N CYS A 95 2.42 3.21 -3.21
CA CYS A 95 3.50 2.26 -3.12
C CYS A 95 3.91 2.10 -1.66
N THR A 96 4.06 0.86 -1.20
CA THR A 96 4.58 0.60 0.15
C THR A 96 5.79 -0.32 0.10
N ASP A 97 6.74 -0.06 1.00
CA ASP A 97 7.97 -0.83 1.15
C ASP A 97 7.81 -1.88 2.26
N VAL A 98 8.26 -3.10 1.96
CA VAL A 98 8.41 -4.21 2.88
C VAL A 98 9.91 -4.48 3.06
N GLU A 99 10.40 -4.35 4.28
CA GLU A 99 11.81 -4.60 4.59
C GLU A 99 12.13 -6.08 4.38
N ILE A 100 13.31 -6.33 3.82
CA ILE A 100 13.83 -7.68 3.63
C ILE A 100 15.20 -7.81 4.27
N ALA A 101 15.54 -9.04 4.67
CA ALA A 101 16.91 -9.34 5.02
C ALA A 101 17.86 -8.98 3.87
N THR A 102 19.04 -8.46 4.21
CA THR A 102 20.04 -8.03 3.23
C THR A 102 20.41 -9.18 2.28
N PRO A 103 20.23 -9.04 0.96
CA PRO A 103 20.63 -10.08 0.03
C PRO A 103 22.13 -10.37 0.12
N SER A 104 22.55 -11.62 -0.05
CA SER A 104 23.98 -11.98 0.01
C SER A 104 24.76 -11.50 -1.22
N SER A 105 24.09 -11.29 -2.35
CA SER A 105 24.69 -10.78 -3.58
C SER A 105 24.70 -9.25 -3.59
N MET A 106 25.87 -8.66 -3.90
CA MET A 106 26.04 -7.21 -4.06
C MET A 106 25.13 -6.62 -5.13
N ASP A 107 24.91 -7.36 -6.23
CA ASP A 107 24.00 -6.92 -7.29
C ASP A 107 22.57 -6.84 -6.77
N LEU A 108 22.11 -7.86 -6.03
CA LEU A 108 20.78 -7.84 -5.44
C LEU A 108 20.65 -6.74 -4.39
N GLN A 109 21.66 -6.52 -3.56
CA GLN A 109 21.68 -5.42 -2.60
C GLN A 109 21.48 -4.06 -3.29
N LYS A 110 22.20 -3.81 -4.38
CA LYS A 110 22.06 -2.57 -5.17
C LYS A 110 20.63 -2.36 -5.68
N HIS A 111 19.97 -3.44 -6.13
CA HIS A 111 18.61 -3.37 -6.65
C HIS A 111 17.56 -3.24 -5.53
N THR A 112 17.74 -3.90 -4.39
CA THR A 112 16.74 -3.88 -3.31
C THR A 112 16.91 -2.70 -2.38
N TYR A 113 18.05 -2.00 -2.39
CA TYR A 113 18.26 -0.85 -1.51
C TYR A 113 17.38 0.34 -1.91
N SER A 114 16.43 0.68 -1.02
CA SER A 114 15.61 1.87 -1.14
C SER A 114 16.35 3.04 -0.49
N LYS A 115 16.93 3.93 -1.32
CA LYS A 115 17.64 5.13 -0.83
C LYS A 115 16.73 6.02 0.04
N TYR A 116 15.45 6.08 -0.30
CA TYR A 116 14.47 6.86 0.44
C TYR A 116 14.22 6.31 1.85
N ARG A 117 14.22 4.97 2.00
CA ARG A 117 13.95 4.31 3.29
C ARG A 117 15.23 3.98 4.07
N GLY A 118 16.40 4.02 3.43
CA GLY A 118 17.67 3.64 4.05
C GLY A 118 17.83 2.15 4.32
N MET A 119 17.00 1.29 3.69
CA MET A 119 16.96 -0.16 3.94
C MET A 119 16.82 -0.97 2.65
N HIS A 120 17.11 -2.28 2.72
CA HIS A 120 16.76 -3.20 1.64
C HIS A 120 15.28 -3.55 1.72
N SER A 121 14.55 -3.35 0.63
CA SER A 121 13.12 -3.60 0.58
C SER A 121 12.69 -4.21 -0.74
N PHE A 122 11.51 -4.81 -0.69
CA PHE A 122 10.64 -4.88 -1.86
C PHE A 122 9.56 -3.82 -1.75
N LYS A 123 9.13 -3.33 -2.91
CA LYS A 123 8.08 -2.34 -3.05
C LYS A 123 6.88 -2.98 -3.75
N ILE A 124 5.69 -2.63 -3.29
CA ILE A 124 4.43 -3.08 -3.88
C ILE A 124 3.52 -1.91 -4.17
N LEU A 125 2.84 -1.95 -5.32
CA LEU A 125 1.81 -0.99 -5.68
C LEU A 125 0.44 -1.55 -5.26
N LEU A 126 -0.25 -0.81 -4.42
CA LEU A 126 -1.63 -1.07 -4.03
C LEU A 126 -2.56 -0.10 -4.76
N GLY A 127 -3.72 -0.61 -5.16
CA GLY A 127 -4.87 0.18 -5.58
C GLY A 127 -6.03 -0.08 -4.62
N VAL A 128 -6.55 0.99 -4.04
CA VAL A 128 -7.61 0.97 -3.05
C VAL A 128 -8.85 1.66 -3.65
N ALA A 129 -10.01 1.02 -3.56
CA ALA A 129 -11.26 1.63 -4.00
C ALA A 129 -11.70 2.74 -3.03
N PRO A 130 -12.60 3.66 -3.44
CA PRO A 130 -13.10 4.73 -2.57
C PRO A 130 -13.62 4.24 -1.20
N ASN A 131 -14.20 3.04 -1.15
CA ASN A 131 -14.70 2.40 0.08
C ASN A 131 -13.60 1.76 0.96
N ALA A 132 -12.32 2.06 0.70
CA ALA A 132 -11.14 1.53 1.38
C ALA A 132 -10.83 0.03 1.18
N VAL A 133 -11.52 -0.66 0.27
CA VAL A 133 -11.17 -2.06 -0.08
C VAL A 133 -9.93 -2.06 -0.97
N ILE A 134 -8.96 -2.92 -0.68
CA ILE A 134 -7.82 -3.15 -1.59
C ILE A 134 -8.38 -3.89 -2.81
N THR A 135 -8.27 -3.31 -3.99
CA THR A 135 -8.80 -3.88 -5.24
C THR A 135 -7.71 -4.23 -6.24
N TYR A 136 -6.49 -3.81 -5.97
CA TYR A 136 -5.34 -4.11 -6.79
C TYR A 136 -4.08 -4.25 -5.92
N CYS A 137 -3.24 -5.22 -6.27
CA CYS A 137 -1.98 -5.50 -5.60
C CYS A 137 -1.01 -6.06 -6.63
N SER A 138 0.08 -5.35 -6.91
CA SER A 138 1.03 -5.77 -7.94
C SER A 138 1.89 -6.96 -7.50
N LYS A 139 2.74 -7.47 -8.39
CA LYS A 139 3.95 -8.19 -7.97
C LYS A 139 4.90 -7.25 -7.22
N LEU A 140 5.86 -7.80 -6.51
CA LEU A 140 6.93 -7.09 -5.82
C LEU A 140 7.98 -6.61 -6.81
N TYR A 141 8.49 -5.43 -6.52
CA TYR A 141 9.59 -4.80 -7.24
C TYR A 141 10.74 -4.54 -6.26
N PRO A 142 12.01 -4.57 -6.70
CA PRO A 142 13.11 -4.15 -5.86
C PRO A 142 12.92 -2.71 -5.33
N GLY A 143 13.32 -2.44 -4.07
CA GLY A 143 13.12 -1.15 -3.41
C GLY A 143 13.72 0.06 -4.11
N SER A 144 14.74 -0.13 -4.97
CA SER A 144 15.31 0.95 -5.78
C SER A 144 14.44 1.40 -6.96
N VAL A 145 13.41 0.64 -7.34
CA VAL A 145 12.54 0.95 -8.47
C VAL A 145 11.62 2.13 -8.13
N SER A 146 11.53 3.09 -9.05
CA SER A 146 10.65 4.26 -8.88
C SER A 146 9.17 3.88 -9.02
N ASP A 147 8.31 4.62 -8.34
CA ASP A 147 6.86 4.34 -8.32
C ASP A 147 6.26 4.44 -9.72
N LYS A 148 6.71 5.42 -10.52
CA LYS A 148 6.34 5.55 -11.94
C LYS A 148 6.69 4.30 -12.76
N ALA A 149 7.88 3.74 -12.56
CA ALA A 149 8.31 2.54 -13.27
C ALA A 149 7.49 1.31 -12.85
N ILE A 150 7.08 1.25 -11.58
CA ILE A 150 6.17 0.20 -11.09
C ILE A 150 4.79 0.33 -11.74
N VAL A 151 4.20 1.53 -11.74
CA VAL A 151 2.91 1.77 -12.41
C VAL A 151 2.96 1.33 -13.88
N THR A 152 4.03 1.69 -14.59
CA THR A 152 4.24 1.32 -16.00
C THR A 152 4.32 -0.20 -16.20
N LYS A 153 4.98 -0.94 -15.29
CA LYS A 153 5.26 -2.38 -15.44
C LYS A 153 4.25 -3.30 -14.77
N SER A 154 3.38 -2.77 -13.91
CA SER A 154 2.49 -3.58 -13.09
C SER A 154 1.26 -4.10 -13.83
N GLY A 155 0.89 -3.46 -14.95
CA GLY A 155 -0.36 -3.74 -15.66
C GLY A 155 -1.55 -2.93 -15.16
N ILE A 156 -1.40 -2.13 -14.09
CA ILE A 156 -2.48 -1.32 -13.51
C ILE A 156 -3.10 -0.34 -14.52
N LEU A 157 -2.33 0.12 -15.51
CA LEU A 157 -2.80 1.06 -16.52
C LEU A 157 -3.92 0.47 -17.40
N GLU A 158 -3.95 -0.85 -17.57
CA GLU A 158 -4.96 -1.57 -18.35
C GLU A 158 -6.34 -1.61 -17.66
N VAL A 159 -6.38 -1.28 -16.37
CA VAL A 159 -7.61 -1.23 -15.58
C VAL A 159 -8.43 0.02 -15.90
N PHE A 160 -7.77 1.14 -16.17
CA PHE A 160 -8.41 2.45 -16.28
C PHE A 160 -9.09 2.66 -17.63
N ARG A 161 -10.18 3.42 -17.60
CA ARG A 161 -10.96 3.81 -18.78
C ARG A 161 -11.13 5.32 -18.82
N SER A 162 -11.38 5.86 -20.01
CA SER A 162 -11.63 7.30 -20.19
C SER A 162 -12.72 7.80 -19.24
N GLY A 163 -12.45 8.93 -18.57
CA GLY A 163 -13.29 9.53 -17.53
C GLY A 163 -13.01 9.04 -16.10
N ASP A 164 -12.16 8.03 -15.91
CA ASP A 164 -11.71 7.60 -14.58
C ASP A 164 -10.76 8.64 -13.96
N LEU A 165 -10.84 8.77 -12.64
CA LEU A 165 -9.91 9.56 -11.83
C LEU A 165 -9.05 8.64 -10.96
N ILE A 166 -7.74 8.85 -11.01
CA ILE A 166 -6.75 8.22 -10.13
C ILE A 166 -6.33 9.24 -9.07
N LEU A 167 -6.37 8.84 -7.80
CA LEU A 167 -5.75 9.62 -6.72
C LEU A 167 -4.41 8.97 -6.38
N ALA A 168 -3.33 9.75 -6.34
CA ALA A 168 -1.99 9.23 -6.07
C ALA A 168 -1.15 10.24 -5.28
N ASP A 169 -0.16 9.76 -4.55
CA ASP A 169 0.67 10.64 -3.72
C ASP A 169 1.55 11.61 -4.50
N LYS A 170 2.02 12.67 -3.81
CA LYS A 170 2.80 13.76 -4.42
C LYS A 170 3.99 13.28 -5.26
N GLY A 171 4.60 12.14 -4.89
CA GLY A 171 5.72 11.53 -5.60
C GLY A 171 5.36 10.73 -6.86
N PHE A 172 4.07 10.46 -7.11
CA PHE A 172 3.61 9.66 -8.25
C PHE A 172 3.54 10.49 -9.54
N LEU A 173 4.67 10.72 -10.18
CA LEU A 173 4.77 11.45 -11.45
C LEU A 173 4.28 10.59 -12.65
N ILE A 174 2.98 10.30 -12.68
CA ILE A 174 2.38 9.37 -13.66
C ILE A 174 1.47 10.02 -14.71
N ARG A 175 1.29 11.35 -14.66
CA ARG A 175 0.37 12.07 -15.57
C ARG A 175 0.66 11.86 -17.05
N ASP A 176 1.92 11.62 -17.39
CA ASP A 176 2.37 11.42 -18.77
C ASP A 176 2.25 9.97 -19.27
N ILE A 177 1.94 9.02 -18.38
CA ILE A 177 1.84 7.59 -18.73
C ILE A 177 0.41 7.03 -18.59
N VAL A 178 -0.54 7.81 -18.08
CA VAL A 178 -1.94 7.36 -17.97
C VAL A 178 -2.63 7.34 -19.34
N PRO A 179 -3.59 6.43 -19.56
CA PRO A 179 -4.36 6.38 -20.80
C PRO A 179 -5.10 7.68 -21.10
N GLU A 180 -5.39 7.92 -22.37
CA GLU A 180 -6.17 9.08 -22.80
C GLU A 180 -7.53 9.15 -22.11
N GLY A 181 -7.90 10.35 -21.65
CA GLY A 181 -9.15 10.59 -20.91
C GLY A 181 -9.12 10.18 -19.44
N VAL A 182 -8.04 9.59 -18.94
CA VAL A 182 -7.86 9.30 -17.50
C VAL A 182 -7.23 10.51 -16.82
N SER A 183 -7.82 10.95 -15.71
CA SER A 183 -7.32 12.06 -14.91
C SER A 183 -6.51 11.56 -13.72
N VAL A 184 -5.47 12.30 -13.33
CA VAL A 184 -4.71 12.01 -12.10
C VAL A 184 -4.70 13.25 -11.20
N ASN A 185 -5.26 13.10 -10.01
CA ASN A 185 -5.18 14.13 -8.98
C ASN A 185 -4.03 13.81 -8.00
N ILE A 186 -2.94 14.54 -8.23
CA ILE A 186 -1.75 14.61 -7.36
C ILE A 186 -1.80 16.00 -6.73
N PRO A 187 -1.64 16.15 -5.40
CA PRO A 187 -1.77 17.43 -4.76
C PRO A 187 -0.65 18.35 -5.24
N PRO A 188 -0.89 19.66 -5.27
CA PRO A 188 0.15 20.61 -5.66
C PRO A 188 1.37 20.48 -4.74
N PHE A 189 2.56 20.66 -5.32
CA PHE A 189 3.76 20.96 -4.55
C PHE A 189 3.56 22.30 -3.85
N LEU A 190 3.98 22.40 -2.58
CA LEU A 190 3.88 23.64 -1.83
C LEU A 190 4.88 24.65 -2.42
N ASN A 191 4.40 25.55 -3.27
CA ASN A 191 5.18 26.73 -3.69
C ASN A 191 4.71 27.93 -2.85
N HIS A 192 5.64 28.52 -2.10
CA HIS A 192 5.50 29.80 -1.38
C HIS A 192 4.58 29.85 -0.13
N GLY A 193 4.21 28.71 0.45
CA GLY A 193 3.75 28.63 1.86
C GLY A 193 2.40 29.28 2.19
N ARG A 194 1.60 29.72 1.21
CA ARG A 194 0.26 30.29 1.44
C ARG A 194 -0.75 29.71 0.44
N LEU A 195 -1.81 29.11 0.97
CA LEU A 195 -2.96 28.62 0.21
C LEU A 195 -4.16 29.53 0.48
N THR A 196 -4.97 29.80 -0.54
CA THR A 196 -6.27 30.49 -0.42
C THR A 196 -7.27 29.62 0.36
N LYS A 197 -8.36 30.20 0.90
CA LYS A 197 -9.38 29.44 1.66
C LYS A 197 -10.01 28.30 0.85
N SER A 198 -10.20 28.49 -0.45
CA SER A 198 -10.69 27.47 -1.40
C SER A 198 -9.66 26.36 -1.62
N GLU A 199 -8.38 26.71 -1.80
CA GLU A 199 -7.29 25.73 -1.92
C GLU A 199 -7.06 24.93 -0.63
N VAL A 200 -7.22 25.56 0.55
CA VAL A 200 -7.17 24.87 1.85
C VAL A 200 -8.29 23.84 1.94
N LYS A 201 -9.51 24.18 1.53
CA LYS A 201 -10.65 23.25 1.53
C LYS A 201 -10.40 22.08 0.57
N LEU A 202 -9.97 22.36 -0.66
CA LEU A 202 -9.63 21.33 -1.64
C LEU A 202 -8.50 20.42 -1.15
N THR A 203 -7.47 20.98 -0.53
CA THR A 203 -6.35 20.21 0.05
C THR A 203 -6.81 19.32 1.21
N LYS A 204 -7.69 19.83 2.08
CA LYS A 204 -8.30 19.02 3.15
C LYS A 204 -9.15 17.88 2.61
N ASP A 205 -9.92 18.11 1.56
CA ASP A 205 -10.76 17.06 0.97
C ASP A 205 -9.93 16.01 0.23
N ILE A 206 -8.86 16.41 -0.47
CA ILE A 206 -7.88 15.47 -1.04
C ILE A 206 -7.20 14.65 0.06
N ALA A 207 -6.77 15.29 1.16
CA ALA A 207 -6.17 14.57 2.28
C ALA A 207 -7.13 13.54 2.90
N ARG A 208 -8.42 13.89 3.04
CA ARG A 208 -9.45 12.96 3.54
C ARG A 208 -9.64 11.75 2.64
N THR A 209 -9.56 11.89 1.32
CA THR A 209 -9.67 10.73 0.42
C THR A 209 -8.48 9.76 0.56
N ARG A 210 -7.28 10.29 0.82
CA ARG A 210 -6.04 9.49 0.94
C ARG A 210 -5.95 8.69 2.22
N ILE A 211 -6.62 9.12 3.28
CA ILE A 211 -6.64 8.36 4.54
C ILE A 211 -7.13 6.91 4.33
N HIS A 212 -7.90 6.64 3.27
CA HIS A 212 -8.34 5.29 2.92
C HIS A 212 -7.19 4.38 2.49
N VAL A 213 -6.28 4.85 1.63
CA VAL A 213 -5.10 4.06 1.22
C VAL A 213 -4.08 3.97 2.35
N GLU A 214 -3.90 5.04 3.12
CA GLU A 214 -3.01 5.06 4.30
C GLU A 214 -3.46 4.05 5.35
N ARG A 215 -4.78 3.93 5.60
CA ARG A 215 -5.34 2.91 6.51
C ARG A 215 -5.13 1.49 5.99
N ALA A 216 -5.30 1.27 4.68
CA ALA A 216 -5.03 -0.04 4.09
C ALA A 216 -3.56 -0.44 4.25
N ASN A 217 -2.64 0.48 3.97
CA ASN A 217 -1.21 0.30 4.19
C ASN A 217 -0.87 0.07 5.67
N ALA A 218 -1.47 0.85 6.58
CA ALA A 218 -1.26 0.71 8.01
C ALA A 218 -1.68 -0.70 8.48
N ARG A 219 -2.85 -1.17 8.03
CA ARG A 219 -3.33 -2.52 8.37
C ARG A 219 -2.48 -3.62 7.76
N LEU A 220 -1.97 -3.42 6.55
CA LEU A 220 -1.01 -4.34 5.95
C LEU A 220 0.27 -4.46 6.79
N LYS A 221 0.73 -3.36 7.40
CA LYS A 221 1.91 -3.32 8.28
C LYS A 221 1.69 -3.90 9.68
N GLU A 222 0.45 -4.22 10.05
CA GLU A 222 0.15 -4.95 11.30
C GLU A 222 0.59 -6.42 11.22
N PHE A 223 0.65 -6.98 10.01
CA PHE A 223 1.17 -8.33 9.80
C PHE A 223 2.68 -8.37 10.07
N LYS A 224 3.07 -9.01 11.18
CA LYS A 224 4.48 -9.12 11.58
C LYS A 224 5.38 -9.73 10.49
N ILE A 225 4.84 -10.66 9.70
CA ILE A 225 5.54 -11.28 8.56
C ILE A 225 5.94 -10.27 7.45
N LEU A 226 5.27 -9.11 7.40
CA LEU A 226 5.54 -8.02 6.46
C LEU A 226 6.36 -6.88 7.08
N ARG A 227 6.64 -6.90 8.38
CA ARG A 227 7.58 -5.95 8.98
C ARG A 227 9.00 -6.24 8.52
N PHE A 228 9.33 -7.52 8.38
CA PHE A 228 10.63 -7.97 7.93
C PHE A 228 10.49 -9.35 7.28
N ILE A 229 10.88 -9.48 6.01
CA ILE A 229 10.91 -10.77 5.32
C ILE A 229 12.30 -11.41 5.45
N PRO A 230 12.43 -12.53 6.16
CA PRO A 230 13.71 -13.24 6.28
C PRO A 230 14.12 -13.90 4.97
N HIS A 231 15.40 -14.28 4.86
CA HIS A 231 15.95 -14.97 3.68
C HIS A 231 15.12 -16.18 3.25
N THR A 232 14.59 -16.94 4.21
CA THR A 232 13.82 -18.17 4.00
C THR A 232 12.47 -17.93 3.30
N LEU A 233 11.87 -16.77 3.50
CA LEU A 233 10.58 -16.41 2.90
C LEU A 233 10.71 -15.53 1.65
N ARG A 234 11.93 -15.08 1.31
CA ARG A 234 12.15 -14.13 0.21
C ARG A 234 11.61 -14.64 -1.14
N SER A 235 11.76 -15.92 -1.44
CA SER A 235 11.25 -16.53 -2.67
C SER A 235 9.72 -16.60 -2.74
N ASN A 236 9.04 -16.51 -1.60
CA ASN A 236 7.59 -16.50 -1.47
C ASN A 236 7.03 -15.12 -1.12
N ALA A 237 7.87 -14.07 -1.12
CA ALA A 237 7.49 -12.74 -0.64
C ALA A 237 6.27 -12.18 -1.39
N ASP A 238 6.20 -12.37 -2.71
CA ASP A 238 5.05 -11.98 -3.53
C ASP A 238 3.75 -12.58 -3.00
N ILE A 239 3.73 -13.89 -2.81
CA ILE A 239 2.56 -14.66 -2.37
C ILE A 239 2.15 -14.25 -0.96
N VAL A 240 3.12 -14.08 -0.06
CA VAL A 240 2.87 -13.67 1.33
C VAL A 240 2.24 -12.28 1.37
N VAL A 241 2.81 -11.30 0.66
CA VAL A 241 2.29 -9.92 0.66
C VAL A 241 0.89 -9.87 0.06
N GLN A 242 0.69 -10.53 -1.09
CA GLN A 242 -0.61 -10.58 -1.76
C GLN A 242 -1.68 -11.27 -0.91
N LEU A 243 -1.34 -12.37 -0.24
CA LEU A 243 -2.24 -13.02 0.71
C LEU A 243 -2.60 -12.09 1.88
N CYS A 244 -1.64 -11.36 2.43
CA CYS A 244 -1.93 -10.36 3.46
C CYS A 244 -2.86 -9.25 2.96
N CYS A 245 -2.74 -8.80 1.71
CA CYS A 245 -3.70 -7.86 1.12
C CYS A 245 -5.13 -8.45 1.06
N ALA A 246 -5.29 -9.72 0.70
CA ALA A 246 -6.58 -10.39 0.75
C ALA A 246 -7.13 -10.50 2.17
N LEU A 247 -6.28 -10.86 3.13
CA LEU A 247 -6.64 -10.92 4.54
C LEU A 247 -7.09 -9.56 5.08
N VAL A 248 -6.46 -8.45 4.67
CA VAL A 248 -6.90 -7.08 5.03
C VAL A 248 -8.34 -6.85 4.61
N ASN A 249 -8.77 -7.35 3.44
CA ASN A 249 -10.16 -7.19 2.98
C ASN A 249 -11.17 -8.07 3.75
N LEU A 250 -10.72 -9.17 4.37
CA LEU A 250 -11.58 -10.10 5.12
C LEU A 250 -11.82 -9.69 6.57
N GLN A 251 -11.04 -8.74 7.11
CA GLN A 251 -11.29 -8.19 8.45
C GLN A 251 -12.23 -6.98 8.37
N ASN A 252 -12.69 -6.47 9.52
CA ASN A 252 -13.69 -5.38 9.59
C ASN A 252 -13.38 -4.20 8.66
N PRO A 253 -14.40 -3.54 8.07
CA PRO A 253 -14.20 -2.46 7.10
C PRO A 253 -13.32 -1.32 7.63
N LEU A 254 -12.42 -0.82 6.78
CA LEU A 254 -11.48 0.25 7.13
C LEU A 254 -12.13 1.65 7.23
N SER A 255 -13.35 1.81 6.71
CA SER A 255 -14.15 3.02 6.85
C SER A 255 -15.38 2.75 7.71
N LYS A 256 -15.54 3.52 8.79
CA LYS A 256 -16.70 3.43 9.71
C LYS A 256 -18.03 3.57 8.98
N GLU A 257 -18.11 4.44 7.98
CA GLU A 257 -19.32 4.63 7.16
C GLU A 257 -19.74 3.36 6.40
N VAL A 258 -18.78 2.52 6.00
CA VAL A 258 -19.05 1.26 5.30
C VAL A 258 -19.41 0.15 6.29
N ALA A 259 -18.85 0.17 7.50
CA ALA A 259 -19.22 -0.78 8.56
C ALA A 259 -20.70 -0.65 8.95
N VAL A 260 -21.21 0.57 9.10
CA VAL A 260 -22.62 0.83 9.46
C VAL A 260 -23.62 0.33 8.40
N ASN A 261 -23.20 0.20 7.13
CA ASN A 261 -24.07 -0.29 6.05
C ASN A 261 -24.13 -1.82 5.96
N LEU A 262 -23.26 -2.55 6.64
CA LEU A 262 -23.27 -4.02 6.68
C LEU A 262 -24.12 -4.59 7.83
N ASP A 263 -24.44 -3.75 8.82
CA ASP A 263 -25.23 -4.11 9.99
C ASP A 263 -26.75 -3.81 9.82
N ASN A 264 -27.17 -3.37 8.62
CA ASN A 264 -28.57 -3.11 8.25
C ASN A 264 -29.01 -4.06 7.12
#